data_AF-A0A165TLN3-F1
#
_entry.id   AF-A0A165TLN3-F1
#
_cell.length_a   1.000
_cell.length_b   1.000
_cell.length_c   1.000
_cell.angle_alpha   90.00
_cell.angle_beta   90.00
_cell.angle_gamma   90.00
#
_symmetry.space_group_name_H-M   'P 1'
#
loop_
_entity.id
_entity.type
_entity.pdbx_description
1 polymer ?
#
loop_
_entity_poly.entity_id
_entity_poly.type
_entity_poly.pdbx_seq_one_letter_code
_entity_poly.pdbx_strand_id
1 'polypeptide(L)'
;MIIKRCFRPETFRPRGHEWSKDDIRELVRLGHITARGELAEACAPAYTALKKDFPDLAVELFGPQKDRKTWSEQAIRDLVRSEGITRRVDLQKRHPGAYKALSRFEGLPALLFGADQRVK
;
A
#
# COMPACT_ATOMS: atom_id res chain seq x y z
N MET A 1 -24.61 6.45 11.29
CA MET A 1 -23.20 6.87 11.11
C MET A 1 -22.35 6.10 12.12
N ILE A 2 -21.71 5.00 11.71
CA ILE A 2 -20.99 4.11 12.65
C ILE A 2 -19.57 4.65 12.79
N ILE A 3 -19.29 5.32 13.91
CA ILE A 3 -17.92 5.62 14.32
C ILE A 3 -17.28 4.26 14.62
N LYS A 4 -16.42 3.76 13.72
CA LYS A 4 -15.57 2.60 14.01
C LYS A 4 -14.65 3.01 15.17
N ARG A 5 -15.10 2.77 16.41
CA ARG A 5 -14.30 2.89 17.62
C ARG A 5 -13.08 2.02 17.41
N CYS A 6 -11.89 2.62 17.56
CA CYS A 6 -10.66 1.87 17.59
C CYS A 6 -10.80 0.68 18.55
N PHE A 7 -10.12 -0.43 18.26
CA PHE A 7 -10.01 -1.60 19.13
C PHE A 7 -9.98 -1.16 20.61
N ARG A 8 -10.85 -1.76 21.42
CA ARG A 8 -11.26 -1.26 22.74
C ARG A 8 -10.56 -2.03 23.87
N PRO A 9 -9.28 -1.76 24.21
CA PRO A 9 -8.84 -1.92 25.58
C PRO A 9 -9.37 -0.74 26.38
N GLU A 10 -9.58 -0.93 27.68
CA GLU A 10 -10.36 -0.08 28.59
C GLU A 10 -9.83 1.35 28.83
N THR A 11 -8.92 1.85 28.00
CA THR A 11 -8.36 3.21 28.06
C THR A 11 -8.99 4.09 26.98
N PHE A 12 -10.24 4.50 27.23
CA PHE A 12 -10.93 5.52 26.43
C PHE A 12 -10.11 6.82 26.45
N ARG A 13 -9.35 7.11 25.40
CA ARG A 13 -8.63 8.39 25.29
C ARG A 13 -9.54 9.44 24.61
N PRO A 14 -9.74 10.61 25.23
CA PRO A 14 -10.74 11.59 24.81
C PRO A 14 -10.41 12.24 23.45
N ARG A 15 -11.40 12.92 22.87
CA ARG A 15 -11.20 13.79 21.71
C ARG A 15 -10.13 14.83 22.05
N GLY A 16 -9.08 14.91 21.23
CA GLY A 16 -7.93 15.80 21.45
C GLY A 16 -6.67 15.10 22.00
N HIS A 17 -6.69 13.77 22.16
CA HIS A 17 -5.50 13.01 22.52
C HIS A 17 -4.44 13.01 21.41
N GLU A 18 -3.26 13.53 21.70
CA GLU A 18 -2.07 13.40 20.85
C GLU A 18 -1.49 12.00 21.00
N TRP A 19 -1.38 11.27 19.89
CA TRP A 19 -0.78 9.94 19.89
C TRP A 19 0.72 10.04 20.18
N SER A 20 1.18 9.36 21.23
CA SER A 20 2.61 9.18 21.48
C SER A 20 3.13 7.89 20.81
N LYS A 21 4.46 7.75 20.72
CA LYS A 21 5.09 6.51 20.23
C LYS A 21 4.69 5.31 21.10
N ASP A 22 4.65 5.48 22.41
CA ASP A 22 4.37 4.41 23.35
C ASP A 22 2.90 3.97 23.31
N ASP A 23 1.98 4.90 23.05
CA ASP A 23 0.56 4.58 22.84
C ASP A 23 0.37 3.64 21.66
N ILE A 24 1.09 3.89 20.57
CA ILE A 24 1.01 3.09 19.35
C ILE A 24 1.65 1.72 19.58
N ARG A 25 2.78 1.65 20.29
CA ARG A 25 3.42 0.37 20.68
C ARG A 25 2.50 -0.47 21.53
N GLU A 26 1.87 0.14 22.55
CA GLU A 26 0.94 -0.55 23.43
C GLU A 26 -0.28 -1.06 22.67
N LEU A 27 -0.86 -0.24 21.79
CA LEU A 27 -1.98 -0.65 20.93
C LEU A 27 -1.59 -1.84 20.02
N VAL A 28 -0.42 -1.78 19.40
CA VAL A 28 0.10 -2.87 18.54
C VAL A 28 0.30 -4.15 19.33
N ARG A 29 0.86 -4.04 20.55
CA ARG A 29 1.08 -5.18 21.45
C ARG A 29 -0.23 -5.80 21.93
N LEU A 30 -1.18 -4.98 22.42
CA LEU A 30 -2.47 -5.42 22.95
C LEU A 30 -3.39 -5.97 21.86
N GLY A 31 -3.37 -5.35 20.67
CA GLY A 31 -4.16 -5.78 19.53
C GLY A 31 -3.52 -6.89 18.70
N HIS A 32 -2.33 -7.38 19.09
CA HIS A 32 -1.53 -8.34 18.33
C HIS A 32 -1.39 -7.97 16.84
N ILE A 33 -1.19 -6.69 16.57
CA ILE A 33 -1.19 -6.12 15.22
C ILE A 33 0.15 -6.43 14.57
N THR A 34 0.13 -7.16 13.45
CA THR A 34 1.35 -7.56 12.74
C THR A 34 1.57 -6.76 11.46
N ALA A 35 0.54 -6.05 10.98
CA ALA A 35 0.61 -5.27 9.76
C ALA A 35 0.05 -3.84 9.91
N ARG A 36 0.61 -2.90 9.15
CA ARG A 36 0.12 -1.51 9.07
C ARG A 36 -1.35 -1.41 8.65
N GLY A 37 -1.81 -2.32 7.79
CA GLY A 37 -3.21 -2.38 7.35
C GLY A 37 -4.15 -2.79 8.48
N GLU A 38 -3.72 -3.74 9.32
CA GLU A 38 -4.46 -4.14 10.52
C GLU A 38 -4.53 -2.98 11.52
N LEU A 39 -3.46 -2.19 11.67
CA LEU A 39 -3.50 -0.96 12.47
C LEU A 39 -4.49 0.07 11.93
N ALA A 40 -4.59 0.21 10.59
CA ALA A 40 -5.52 1.15 9.98
C ALA A 40 -6.99 0.75 10.20
N GLU A 41 -7.30 -0.54 10.13
CA GLU A 41 -8.64 -1.07 10.42
C GLU A 41 -8.95 -1.04 11.92
N ALA A 42 -7.97 -1.38 12.76
CA ALA A 42 -8.10 -1.41 14.20
C ALA A 42 -8.17 -0.01 14.80
N CYS A 43 -7.42 0.96 14.28
CA CYS A 43 -7.46 2.36 14.69
C CYS A 43 -6.90 3.33 13.65
N ALA A 44 -7.78 3.89 12.81
CA ALA A 44 -7.39 4.87 11.79
C ALA A 44 -6.66 6.11 12.33
N PRO A 45 -7.01 6.71 13.49
CA PRO A 45 -6.24 7.80 14.08
C PRO A 45 -4.80 7.42 14.45
N ALA A 46 -4.60 6.25 15.08
CA ALA A 46 -3.27 5.76 15.46
C ALA A 46 -2.40 5.52 14.21
N TYR A 47 -2.97 4.90 13.18
CA TYR A 47 -2.32 4.71 11.90
C TYR A 47 -1.92 6.04 11.25
N THR A 48 -2.77 7.06 11.36
CA THR A 48 -2.50 8.39 10.79
C THR A 48 -1.35 9.08 11.51
N ALA A 49 -1.33 9.06 12.84
CA ALA A 49 -0.24 9.60 13.65
C ALA A 49 1.08 8.85 13.39
N LEU A 50 1.04 7.51 13.36
CA LEU A 50 2.20 6.69 13.03
C LEU A 50 2.81 7.08 11.68
N LYS A 51 1.95 7.26 10.66
CA LYS A 51 2.40 7.58 9.30
C LYS A 51 2.95 9.00 9.17
N LYS A 52 2.35 9.98 9.86
CA LYS A 52 2.67 11.40 9.70
C LYS A 52 3.81 11.83 10.62
N ASP A 53 3.75 11.42 11.88
CA ASP A 53 4.57 11.99 12.95
C ASP A 53 5.68 11.02 13.40
N PHE A 54 5.51 9.71 13.16
CA PHE A 54 6.47 8.67 13.59
C PHE A 54 6.87 7.67 12.47
N PRO A 55 7.39 8.13 11.33
CA PRO A 55 7.76 7.26 10.22
C PRO A 55 8.80 6.20 10.62
N ASP A 56 9.77 6.53 11.48
CA ASP A 56 10.79 5.59 11.95
C ASP A 56 10.18 4.47 12.80
N LEU A 57 9.20 4.80 13.65
CA LEU A 57 8.47 3.81 14.45
C LEU A 57 7.64 2.89 13.55
N ALA A 58 7.12 3.41 12.43
CA ALA A 58 6.40 2.58 11.47
C ALA A 58 7.31 1.53 10.82
N VAL A 59 8.59 1.87 10.63
CA VAL A 59 9.63 0.96 10.13
C VAL A 59 10.06 -0.03 11.22
N GLU A 60 10.22 0.43 12.46
CA GLU A 60 10.52 -0.43 13.62
C GLU A 60 9.45 -1.49 13.84
N LEU A 61 8.17 -1.10 13.85
CA LEU A 61 7.06 -1.99 14.20
C LEU A 61 6.64 -2.95 13.08
N PHE A 62 6.70 -2.50 11.82
CA PHE A 62 6.12 -3.24 10.70
C PHE A 62 7.12 -3.49 9.56
N GLY A 63 8.39 -3.13 9.76
CA GLY A 63 9.40 -3.12 8.71
C GLY A 63 9.26 -1.93 7.77
N PRO A 64 10.26 -1.73 6.88
CA PRO A 64 10.21 -0.69 5.86
C PRO A 64 8.98 -0.89 4.99
N GLN A 65 8.31 0.22 4.64
CA GLN A 65 7.31 0.11 3.60
C GLN A 65 8.04 -0.36 2.36
N LYS A 66 7.65 -1.50 1.79
CA LYS A 66 8.02 -1.77 0.40
C LYS A 66 7.42 -0.60 -0.37
N ASP A 67 8.28 0.31 -0.82
CA ASP A 67 7.86 1.39 -1.69
C ASP A 67 7.01 0.74 -2.76
N ARG A 68 5.75 1.18 -2.85
CA ARG A 68 4.93 0.81 -3.99
C ARG A 68 5.67 1.40 -5.17
N LYS A 69 6.47 0.57 -5.86
CA LYS A 69 7.25 0.97 -7.02
C LYS A 69 6.32 1.80 -7.89
N THR A 70 6.54 3.11 -7.91
CA THR A 70 5.67 4.01 -8.67
C THR A 70 5.98 3.71 -10.11
N TRP A 71 5.08 2.97 -10.75
CA TRP A 71 5.22 2.61 -12.15
C TRP A 71 4.97 3.87 -12.99
N SER A 72 6.07 4.50 -13.42
CA SER A 72 6.03 5.49 -14.49
C SER A 72 5.89 4.78 -15.84
N GLU A 73 5.44 5.50 -16.86
CA GLU A 73 5.39 5.01 -18.24
C GLU A 73 6.76 4.47 -18.68
N GLN A 74 7.84 5.19 -18.37
CA GLN A 74 9.20 4.77 -18.69
C GLN A 74 9.60 3.49 -17.95
N ALA A 75 9.30 3.36 -16.65
CA ALA A 75 9.61 2.16 -15.88
C ALA A 75 8.88 0.92 -16.42
N ILE A 76 7.66 1.08 -16.94
CA ILE A 76 6.92 -0.01 -17.59
C ILE A 76 7.58 -0.37 -18.94
N ARG A 77 7.96 0.63 -19.75
CA ARG A 77 8.66 0.38 -21.02
C ARG A 77 9.98 -0.35 -20.82
N ASP A 78 10.78 0.09 -19.86
CA ASP A 78 12.08 -0.50 -19.57
C ASP A 78 11.93 -1.93 -19.05
N LEU A 79 10.95 -2.19 -18.18
CA LEU A 79 10.62 -3.54 -17.72
C LEU A 79 10.24 -4.46 -18.88
N VAL A 80 9.31 -4.03 -19.73
CA VAL A 80 8.83 -4.79 -20.88
C VAL A 80 9.96 -5.11 -21.85
N ARG A 81 10.84 -4.13 -22.10
CA ARG A 81 12.02 -4.31 -22.96
C ARG A 81 13.06 -5.23 -22.31
N SER A 82 13.40 -4.99 -21.05
CA SER A 82 14.44 -5.74 -20.32
C SER A 82 14.09 -7.21 -20.15
N GLU A 83 12.81 -7.52 -19.96
CA GLU A 83 12.34 -8.90 -19.79
C GLU A 83 11.77 -9.51 -21.07
N GLY A 84 11.81 -8.79 -22.19
CA GLY A 84 11.31 -9.26 -23.49
C GLY A 84 9.82 -9.62 -23.47
N ILE A 85 9.01 -8.88 -22.70
CA ILE A 85 7.58 -9.17 -22.56
C ILE A 85 6.86 -8.73 -23.83
N THR A 86 6.31 -9.67 -24.60
CA THR A 86 5.62 -9.35 -25.86
C THR A 86 4.10 -9.38 -25.74
N ARG A 87 3.55 -9.89 -24.62
CA ARG A 87 2.10 -10.02 -24.41
C ARG A 87 1.65 -9.41 -23.08
N ARG A 88 0.46 -8.81 -23.07
CA ARG A 88 -0.17 -8.24 -21.85
C ARG A 88 -0.38 -9.27 -20.74
N VAL A 89 -0.76 -10.50 -21.10
CA VAL A 89 -1.00 -11.58 -20.12
C VAL A 89 0.28 -11.98 -19.38
N ASP A 90 1.44 -11.91 -20.05
CA ASP A 90 2.72 -12.23 -19.43
C ASP A 90 3.15 -11.11 -18.48
N LEU A 91 2.89 -9.84 -18.84
CA LEU A 91 3.06 -8.71 -17.93
C LEU A 91 2.17 -8.85 -16.68
N GLN A 92 0.91 -9.25 -16.84
CA GLN A 92 -0.02 -9.45 -15.71
C GLN A 92 0.44 -10.56 -14.76
N LYS A 93 0.91 -11.70 -15.32
CA LYS A 93 1.35 -12.85 -14.53
C LYS A 93 2.65 -12.57 -13.78
N ARG A 94 3.62 -11.93 -14.43
CA ARG A 94 4.95 -11.66 -13.84
C ARG A 94 4.96 -10.41 -12.98
N HIS A 95 4.29 -9.35 -13.44
CA HIS A 95 4.33 -8.01 -12.83
C HIS A 95 2.92 -7.41 -12.72
N PRO A 96 2.06 -7.95 -11.83
CA PRO A 96 0.69 -7.47 -11.68
C PRO A 96 0.60 -5.99 -11.30
N GLY A 97 1.63 -5.44 -10.63
CA GLY A 97 1.75 -4.02 -10.34
C GLY A 97 1.93 -3.16 -11.59
N ALA A 98 2.81 -3.58 -12.50
CA ALA A 98 3.06 -2.87 -13.77
C ALA A 98 1.82 -2.94 -14.66
N TYR A 99 1.17 -4.10 -14.74
CA TYR A 99 -0.08 -4.27 -15.48
C TYR A 99 -1.19 -3.36 -14.97
N LYS A 100 -1.38 -3.26 -13.64
CA LYS A 100 -2.36 -2.33 -13.05
C LYS A 100 -2.01 -0.87 -13.30
N ALA A 101 -0.72 -0.53 -13.37
CA ALA A 101 -0.31 0.84 -13.68
C ALA A 101 -0.45 1.17 -15.17
N LEU A 102 -0.32 0.19 -16.06
CA LEU A 102 -0.47 0.34 -17.51
C LEU A 102 -1.83 0.94 -17.89
N SER A 103 -2.89 0.65 -17.12
CA SER A 103 -4.22 1.23 -17.38
C SER A 103 -4.34 2.73 -17.08
N ARG A 104 -3.32 3.34 -16.45
CA ARG A 104 -3.27 4.79 -16.18
C ARG A 104 -2.67 5.59 -17.33
N PHE A 105 -2.00 4.92 -18.26
CA PHE A 105 -1.32 5.54 -19.41
C PHE A 105 -2.10 5.18 -20.67
N GLU A 106 -2.87 6.14 -21.20
CA GLU A 106 -3.60 5.93 -22.44
C GLU A 106 -2.66 5.69 -23.62
N GLY A 107 -3.03 4.77 -24.52
CA GLY A 107 -2.23 4.43 -25.70
C GLY A 107 -0.96 3.61 -25.44
N LEU A 108 -0.37 3.66 -24.25
CA LEU A 108 0.81 2.87 -23.88
C LEU A 108 0.63 1.35 -24.05
N PRO A 109 -0.51 0.73 -23.65
CA PRO A 109 -0.73 -0.68 -23.93
C PRO A 109 -0.67 -1.03 -25.42
N ALA A 110 -1.22 -0.16 -26.28
CA ALA A 110 -1.22 -0.37 -27.73
C ALA A 110 0.19 -0.16 -28.33
N LEU A 111 0.97 0.77 -27.77
CA LEU A 111 2.35 0.99 -28.18
C LEU A 111 3.27 -0.17 -27.78
N LEU A 112 3.06 -0.76 -26.61
CA LEU A 112 3.91 -1.84 -26.08
C LEU A 112 3.55 -3.22 -26.66
N PHE A 113 2.26 -3.48 -26.88
CA PHE A 113 1.77 -4.82 -27.21
C PHE A 113 0.97 -4.87 -28.52
N GLY A 114 0.82 -3.75 -29.22
CA GLY A 114 -0.02 -3.63 -30.41
C GLY A 114 -1.52 -3.46 -30.09
N ALA A 115 -2.29 -3.18 -31.14
CA ALA A 115 -3.75 -3.17 -31.06
C ALA A 115 -4.24 -4.61 -30.83
N ASP A 116 -4.75 -4.86 -29.62
CA ASP A 116 -5.63 -5.99 -29.30
C ASP A 116 -5.01 -7.40 -29.41
N GLN A 117 -4.57 -7.94 -28.26
CA GLN A 117 -4.68 -9.37 -28.00
C GLN A 117 -5.66 -9.58 -26.86
N ARG A 118 -6.94 -9.22 -27.06
CA ARG A 118 -8.01 -9.88 -26.32
C ARG A 118 -8.11 -11.29 -26.90
N VAL A 119 -7.45 -12.22 -26.25
CA VAL A 119 -7.74 -13.64 -26.49
C VAL A 119 -9.20 -13.84 -26.07
N LYS A 120 -9.99 -14.25 -27.05
CA LYS A 120 -11.42 -14.59 -26.99
C LYS A 120 -11.75 -15.47 -25.79
#